data_AF-A0A354PBT1-F1
#
_entry.id   AF-A0A354PBT1-F1
#
_cell.length_a   1.000
_cell.length_b   1.000
_cell.length_c   1.000
_cell.angle_alpha   90.00
_cell.angle_beta   90.00
_cell.angle_gamma   90.00
#
_symmetry.space_group_name_H-M   'P 1'
#
loop_
_entity.id
_entity.type
_entity.pdbx_description
1 polymer ?
#
loop_
_entity_poly.entity_id
_entity_poly.type
_entity_poly.pdbx_seq_one_letter_code
_entity_poly.pdbx_strand_id
1 'polypeptide(L)'
;MLASVSIGNCAGRSASPCHETLSIVLSVVVSDIWANLLTSTRKQRVDRTFICRDSMVDRNGMPSRFSKPTYPFAVEQFHIRSIGFLMIGLVTALLSISTGCASWHNESDLIKTVRGLPPPRRHPGDAVLEISFVAIRPAKPPAVIAINPSALSDSGDDEDRIASNSDIDADDAQSQNELLVEPPVDIWKGIDETVILPESRYALRRNGIRIGKAQSVADFSQQLDNIRVLPTESSEVLEIADVQSDLSHSARRITFRIGKRYELPVRQPAKDPQVVLVTVGDQTIGQTLAQAQPLFAMRITSADSRTARLSLRPEIQHGSMRQTWVGNDAALRIDNRRDAWVLNELESDVALEKGDVLVAGCREPAFGLGKHLFTGTTAEGDSDQVLMIVRVVDLPETMIANSR
;
A
#
# COMPACT_ATOMS: atom_id res chain seq x y z
N MET A 1 -28.02 64.71 -16.16
CA MET A 1 -26.80 65.34 -16.71
C MET A 1 -25.77 64.24 -16.89
N LEU A 2 -25.43 63.96 -18.14
CA LEU A 2 -24.46 62.95 -18.55
C LEU A 2 -23.04 63.44 -18.27
N ALA A 3 -22.19 62.56 -17.75
CA ALA A 3 -20.75 62.69 -17.86
C ALA A 3 -20.14 61.29 -17.98
N SER A 4 -19.75 60.96 -19.21
CA SER A 4 -18.85 59.87 -19.57
C SER A 4 -17.41 60.25 -19.18
N VAL A 5 -16.66 59.34 -18.57
CA VAL A 5 -15.20 59.45 -18.49
C VAL A 5 -14.57 58.13 -18.92
N SER A 6 -13.74 58.25 -19.95
CA SER A 6 -12.89 57.24 -20.55
C SER A 6 -11.58 57.11 -19.78
N ILE A 7 -11.12 55.87 -19.53
CA ILE A 7 -9.76 55.52 -19.09
C ILE A 7 -9.51 54.14 -19.75
N GLY A 8 -8.50 53.88 -20.58
CA GLY A 8 -7.16 54.44 -20.67
C GLY A 8 -6.16 53.35 -20.26
N ASN A 9 -5.65 52.59 -21.24
CA ASN A 9 -4.60 51.58 -21.01
C ASN A 9 -3.31 52.25 -20.50
N CYS A 10 -2.81 51.79 -19.36
CA CYS A 10 -1.43 52.02 -18.92
C CYS A 10 -0.87 50.73 -18.30
N ALA A 11 0.31 50.37 -18.78
CA ALA A 11 1.13 49.28 -18.30
C ALA A 11 1.81 49.62 -16.96
N GLY A 12 2.00 48.60 -16.10
CA GLY A 12 3.15 48.53 -15.20
C GLY A 12 2.93 48.83 -13.71
N ARG A 13 3.33 47.85 -12.90
CA ARG A 13 3.71 47.85 -11.46
C ARG A 13 2.65 47.62 -10.39
N SER A 14 2.83 46.47 -9.72
CA SER A 14 2.73 46.16 -8.28
C SER A 14 1.83 47.01 -7.38
N ALA A 15 0.79 46.37 -6.84
CA ALA A 15 0.41 46.43 -5.42
C ALA A 15 -0.74 45.45 -5.13
N SER A 16 -0.58 44.62 -4.11
CA SER A 16 -1.63 43.81 -3.47
C SER A 16 -2.51 44.68 -2.55
N PRO A 17 -3.78 44.30 -2.34
CA PRO A 17 -4.29 44.28 -0.97
C PRO A 17 -5.32 43.18 -0.65
N CYS A 18 -5.63 43.08 0.64
CA CYS A 18 -6.79 42.48 1.30
C CYS A 18 -6.61 41.09 1.95
N HIS A 19 -6.20 41.08 3.23
CA HIS A 19 -6.42 39.92 4.13
C HIS A 19 -6.68 40.26 5.62
N GLU A 20 -6.85 41.53 6.00
CA GLU A 20 -6.88 41.91 7.44
C GLU A 20 -8.25 41.79 8.13
N THR A 21 -9.36 41.62 7.41
CA THR A 21 -10.70 41.67 8.04
C THR A 21 -11.24 40.33 8.52
N LEU A 22 -10.59 39.19 8.19
CA LEU A 22 -11.09 37.84 8.54
C LEU A 22 -10.53 37.29 9.86
N SER A 23 -9.48 37.90 10.42
CA SER A 23 -8.79 37.38 11.62
C SER A 23 -9.52 37.67 12.94
N ILE A 24 -10.46 38.62 12.97
CA ILE A 24 -11.10 39.05 14.23
C ILE A 24 -12.30 38.17 14.59
N VAL A 25 -12.95 37.54 13.61
CA VAL A 25 -14.16 36.73 13.84
C VAL A 25 -13.83 35.32 14.37
N LEU A 26 -12.67 34.75 14.02
CA LEU A 26 -12.30 33.39 14.47
C LEU A 26 -11.86 33.34 15.95
N SER A 27 -11.30 34.43 16.49
CA SER A 27 -10.76 34.44 17.85
C SER A 27 -11.83 34.36 18.94
N VAL A 28 -13.07 34.78 18.64
CA VAL A 28 -14.17 34.77 19.63
C VAL A 28 -14.80 33.38 19.76
N VAL A 29 -14.86 32.59 18.69
CA VAL A 29 -15.50 31.26 18.69
C VAL A 29 -14.66 30.19 19.40
N VAL A 30 -13.33 30.32 19.37
CA VAL A 30 -12.41 29.33 19.98
C VAL A 30 -12.40 29.45 21.51
N SER A 31 -12.69 30.62 22.08
CA SER A 31 -12.71 30.85 23.53
C SER A 31 -13.87 30.14 24.23
N ASP A 32 -15.05 30.08 23.60
CA ASP A 32 -16.25 29.49 24.21
C ASP A 32 -16.25 27.96 24.19
N ILE A 33 -15.58 27.34 23.21
CA ILE A 33 -15.46 25.87 23.13
C ILE A 33 -14.50 25.35 24.22
N TRP A 34 -13.49 26.14 24.57
CA TRP A 34 -12.48 25.76 25.58
C TRP A 34 -13.03 25.78 27.02
N ALA A 35 -13.99 26.65 27.32
CA ALA A 35 -14.64 26.71 28.63
C ALA A 35 -15.51 25.48 28.93
N ASN A 36 -16.05 24.82 27.89
CA ASN A 36 -16.93 23.65 28.05
C ASN A 36 -16.19 22.32 28.17
N LEU A 37 -14.92 22.22 27.74
CA LEU A 37 -14.17 20.95 27.82
C LEU A 37 -13.52 20.69 29.19
N LEU A 38 -13.36 21.71 30.03
CA LEU A 38 -12.65 21.59 31.32
C LEU A 38 -13.50 21.04 32.48
N THR A 39 -14.79 20.77 32.28
CA THR A 39 -15.69 20.27 33.34
C THR A 39 -15.98 18.77 33.27
N SER A 40 -15.50 18.04 32.25
CA SER A 40 -15.89 16.64 32.01
C SER A 40 -14.72 15.67 31.96
N THR A 41 -14.05 15.43 33.08
CA THR A 41 -13.28 14.18 33.26
C THR A 41 -13.34 13.71 34.72
N ARG A 42 -14.35 12.90 35.04
CA ARG A 42 -14.44 12.13 36.30
C ARG A 42 -14.04 10.67 36.03
N LYS A 43 -12.92 10.28 36.67
CA LYS A 43 -12.41 8.93 36.99
C LYS A 43 -13.34 7.74 36.66
N GLN A 44 -12.87 6.85 35.78
CA GLN A 44 -13.22 5.43 35.80
C GLN A 44 -11.93 4.60 35.86
N ARG A 45 -11.77 3.85 36.97
CA ARG A 45 -10.68 2.92 37.23
C ARG A 45 -11.25 1.53 36.97
N VAL A 46 -10.71 0.81 35.99
CA VAL A 46 -11.11 -0.57 35.70
C VAL A 46 -10.00 -1.49 36.19
N ASP A 47 -10.28 -2.25 37.25
CA ASP A 47 -9.46 -3.37 37.70
C ASP A 47 -9.67 -4.55 36.74
N ARG A 48 -8.60 -5.05 36.13
CA ARG A 48 -8.60 -6.31 35.38
C ARG A 48 -7.87 -7.39 36.18
N THR A 49 -8.65 -8.22 36.85
CA THR A 49 -8.25 -9.51 37.41
C THR A 49 -8.19 -10.53 36.27
N PHE A 50 -7.00 -11.05 35.97
CA PHE A 50 -6.84 -12.19 35.07
C PHE A 50 -6.97 -13.50 35.87
N ILE A 51 -7.96 -14.31 35.49
CA ILE A 51 -8.15 -15.69 35.95
C ILE A 51 -7.46 -16.60 34.94
N CYS A 52 -6.34 -17.21 35.31
CA CYS A 52 -5.76 -18.33 34.57
C CYS A 52 -6.54 -19.60 34.91
N ARG A 53 -7.10 -20.26 33.89
CA ARG A 53 -7.76 -21.57 34.01
C ARG A 53 -6.87 -22.62 33.35
N ASP A 54 -6.28 -23.47 34.19
CA ASP A 54 -5.53 -24.67 33.80
C ASP A 54 -6.46 -25.75 33.23
N SER A 55 -5.99 -26.47 32.21
CA SER A 55 -6.28 -27.90 31.99
C SER A 55 -5.58 -28.39 30.70
N MET A 56 -4.38 -28.96 30.84
CA MET A 56 -3.93 -30.03 29.94
C MET A 56 -3.20 -31.10 30.76
N VAL A 57 -3.85 -32.27 30.84
CA VAL A 57 -3.33 -33.50 31.44
C VAL A 57 -2.45 -34.17 30.38
N ASP A 58 -1.18 -34.40 30.71
CA ASP A 58 -0.27 -35.18 29.88
C ASP A 58 -0.29 -36.66 30.32
N ARG A 59 -0.26 -37.59 29.36
CA ARG A 59 -0.61 -39.01 29.53
C ARG A 59 0.54 -39.91 29.98
N ASN A 60 1.72 -39.37 30.30
CA ASN A 60 2.96 -40.15 30.40
C ASN A 60 3.74 -40.04 31.72
N GLY A 61 3.07 -39.80 32.85
CA GLY A 61 3.52 -40.25 34.18
C GLY A 61 5.00 -40.11 34.54
N MET A 62 5.65 -38.98 34.25
CA MET A 62 7.03 -38.68 34.64
C MET A 62 7.13 -37.24 35.18
N PRO A 63 7.69 -37.02 36.39
CA PRO A 63 7.79 -35.69 36.97
C PRO A 63 8.97 -34.90 36.39
N SER A 64 8.68 -33.89 35.56
CA SER A 64 9.67 -32.89 35.14
C SER A 64 9.92 -31.88 36.26
N ARG A 65 11.14 -31.86 36.82
CA ARG A 65 11.62 -30.78 37.68
C ARG A 65 11.85 -29.52 36.84
N PHE A 66 10.95 -28.54 36.95
CA PHE A 66 11.20 -27.19 36.44
C PHE A 66 11.66 -26.26 37.57
N SER A 67 12.91 -25.83 37.48
CA SER A 67 13.47 -24.72 38.25
C SER A 67 12.90 -23.38 37.75
N LYS A 68 12.27 -22.61 38.63
CA LYS A 68 11.80 -21.25 38.35
C LYS A 68 12.99 -20.28 38.27
N PRO A 69 13.07 -19.39 37.26
CA PRO A 69 13.94 -18.22 37.34
C PRO A 69 13.21 -17.08 38.07
N THR A 70 13.88 -16.50 39.06
CA THR A 70 13.44 -15.30 39.78
C THR A 70 14.04 -14.08 39.09
N TYR A 71 13.22 -13.17 38.56
CA TYR A 71 13.66 -11.85 38.09
C TYR A 71 13.08 -10.77 39.01
N PRO A 72 13.89 -9.80 39.48
CA PRO A 72 13.38 -8.64 40.19
C PRO A 72 12.86 -7.58 39.20
N PHE A 73 11.59 -7.21 39.33
CA PHE A 73 11.03 -6.01 38.71
C PHE A 73 11.43 -4.79 39.58
N ALA A 74 12.26 -3.91 39.03
CA ALA A 74 12.47 -2.57 39.56
C ALA A 74 11.40 -1.63 38.97
N VAL A 75 10.63 -0.97 39.83
CA VAL A 75 9.68 0.08 39.46
C VAL A 75 10.42 1.42 39.55
N GLU A 76 10.73 2.01 38.39
CA GLU A 76 11.32 3.35 38.31
C GLU A 76 10.20 4.40 38.28
N GLN A 77 10.20 5.31 39.27
CA GLN A 77 9.28 6.43 39.34
C GLN A 77 9.72 7.53 38.36
N PHE A 78 8.92 7.81 37.33
CA PHE A 78 9.12 8.95 36.44
C PHE A 78 8.42 10.20 36.98
N HIS A 79 9.19 11.26 37.21
CA HIS A 79 8.69 12.58 37.62
C HIS A 79 8.08 13.35 36.43
N ILE A 80 6.78 13.66 36.53
CA ILE A 80 6.06 14.54 35.61
C ILE A 80 6.34 16.00 36.03
N ARG A 81 7.34 16.63 35.41
CA ARG A 81 7.54 18.09 35.45
C ARG A 81 8.14 18.62 34.13
N SER A 82 7.42 18.50 33.01
CA SER A 82 7.75 19.30 31.80
C SER A 82 6.66 19.30 30.70
N ILE A 83 5.40 19.59 31.04
CA ILE A 83 4.30 19.65 30.03
C ILE A 83 4.00 21.09 29.56
N GLY A 84 4.56 22.12 30.22
CA GLY A 84 4.18 23.52 29.95
C GLY A 84 4.76 24.14 28.68
N PHE A 85 5.90 23.68 28.15
CA PHE A 85 6.60 24.35 27.04
C PHE A 85 6.43 23.68 25.67
N LEU A 86 5.85 22.48 25.59
CA LEU A 86 5.74 21.73 24.33
C LEU A 86 4.50 22.12 23.50
N MET A 87 3.49 22.74 24.11
CA MET A 87 2.21 23.02 23.44
C MET A 87 2.22 24.31 22.59
N ILE A 88 3.11 25.27 22.87
CA ILE A 88 3.20 26.52 22.09
C ILE A 88 3.94 26.30 20.75
N GLY A 89 4.85 25.33 20.68
CA GLY A 89 5.52 24.96 19.42
C GLY A 89 4.66 24.11 18.47
N LEU A 90 3.68 23.37 19.01
CA LEU A 90 2.85 22.46 18.21
C LEU A 90 1.78 23.19 17.38
N VAL A 91 1.27 24.33 17.90
CA VAL A 91 0.21 25.10 17.24
C VAL A 91 0.74 25.91 16.05
N THR A 92 2.00 26.35 16.07
CA THR A 92 2.64 27.01 14.91
C THR A 92 3.08 26.04 13.82
N ALA A 93 3.34 24.77 14.14
CA ALA A 93 3.65 23.74 13.14
C ALA A 93 2.41 23.28 12.36
N LEU A 94 1.23 23.27 12.99
CA LEU A 94 -0.02 22.78 12.38
C LEU A 94 -0.65 23.72 11.35
N LEU A 95 -0.23 24.98 11.25
CA LEU A 95 -0.76 25.97 10.29
C LEU A 95 0.02 26.05 8.97
N SER A 96 1.05 25.23 8.77
CA SER A 96 1.90 25.23 7.55
C SER A 96 1.61 24.08 6.58
N ILE A 97 0.63 23.22 6.86
CA ILE A 97 0.30 22.07 6.00
C ILE A 97 -0.69 22.54 4.92
N SER A 98 -0.19 23.30 3.96
CA SER A 98 -0.91 23.57 2.71
C SER A 98 -0.52 22.52 1.67
N THR A 99 -1.49 21.66 1.32
CA THR A 99 -1.63 20.95 0.05
C THR A 99 -0.35 20.38 -0.56
N GLY A 100 0.12 19.24 -0.04
CA GLY A 100 1.11 18.39 -0.70
C GLY A 100 0.48 17.61 -1.84
N CYS A 101 0.36 18.21 -3.03
CA CYS A 101 0.08 17.46 -4.25
C CYS A 101 1.35 16.68 -4.64
N ALA A 102 1.34 15.37 -4.45
CA ALA A 102 2.38 14.48 -4.99
C ALA A 102 2.26 14.42 -6.52
N SER A 103 2.83 15.43 -7.17
CA SER A 103 2.97 15.51 -8.63
C SER A 103 3.98 14.47 -9.09
N TRP A 104 3.62 13.67 -10.10
CA TRP A 104 4.61 12.94 -10.89
C TRP A 104 5.49 13.99 -11.59
N HIS A 105 6.63 14.31 -10.99
CA HIS A 105 7.49 15.38 -11.47
C HIS A 105 7.86 15.16 -12.94
N ASN A 106 7.69 16.21 -13.74
CA ASN A 106 8.29 16.29 -15.06
C ASN A 106 9.81 16.12 -14.93
N GLU A 107 10.40 15.43 -15.90
CA GLU A 107 11.80 14.98 -15.94
C GLU A 107 12.84 16.11 -15.72
N SER A 108 12.42 17.37 -15.81
CA SER A 108 13.24 18.57 -15.62
C SER A 108 13.56 18.92 -14.15
N ASP A 109 12.79 18.47 -13.16
CA ASP A 109 12.94 18.95 -11.78
C ASP A 109 13.83 18.06 -10.87
N LEU A 110 14.21 16.86 -11.33
CA LEU A 110 14.89 15.85 -10.51
C LEU A 110 16.43 15.92 -10.53
N ILE A 111 17.05 16.87 -11.23
CA ILE A 111 18.52 17.01 -11.28
C ILE A 111 18.97 18.27 -10.52
N LYS A 112 18.51 18.43 -9.29
CA LYS A 112 19.23 19.25 -8.29
C LYS A 112 19.89 18.29 -7.30
N THR A 113 21.02 17.72 -7.71
CA THR A 113 21.88 16.92 -6.85
C THR A 113 22.25 17.73 -5.61
N VAL A 114 21.93 17.21 -4.43
CA VAL A 114 22.01 17.84 -3.10
C VAL A 114 23.40 18.38 -2.71
N ARG A 115 24.46 18.20 -3.51
CA ARG A 115 25.83 18.63 -3.14
C ARG A 115 26.74 19.11 -4.29
N GLY A 116 26.20 19.50 -5.44
CA GLY A 116 27.05 19.98 -6.56
C GLY A 116 28.07 18.95 -7.09
N LEU A 117 27.94 17.68 -6.71
CA LEU A 117 28.68 16.58 -7.32
C LEU A 117 28.05 16.27 -8.69
N PRO A 118 28.86 16.00 -9.72
CA PRO A 118 28.33 15.55 -11.00
C PRO A 118 27.50 14.28 -10.79
N PRO A 119 26.40 14.10 -11.55
CA PRO A 119 25.61 12.88 -11.45
C PRO A 119 26.51 11.67 -11.71
N PRO A 120 26.30 10.55 -10.99
CA PRO A 120 27.10 9.35 -11.17
C PRO A 120 27.07 8.94 -12.65
N ARG A 121 28.26 8.74 -13.24
CA ARG A 121 28.38 8.31 -14.63
C ARG A 121 27.72 6.94 -14.78
N ARG A 122 26.71 6.85 -15.65
CA ARG A 122 26.03 5.60 -15.97
C ARG A 122 26.91 4.77 -16.92
N HIS A 123 26.91 3.45 -16.75
CA HIS A 123 27.55 2.58 -17.73
C HIS A 123 26.68 2.55 -19.01
N PRO A 124 27.27 2.57 -20.23
CA PRO A 124 26.51 2.64 -21.49
C PRO A 124 25.64 1.39 -21.79
N GLY A 125 25.76 0.36 -20.97
CA GLY A 125 24.97 -0.87 -21.02
C GLY A 125 23.98 -1.00 -19.87
N ASP A 126 23.67 0.09 -19.16
CA ASP A 126 22.67 0.08 -18.10
C ASP A 126 21.31 0.55 -18.61
N ALA A 127 20.24 -0.14 -18.22
CA ALA A 127 18.87 0.34 -18.31
C ALA A 127 18.50 1.11 -17.04
N VAL A 128 17.53 2.00 -17.13
CA VAL A 128 17.06 2.76 -15.96
C VAL A 128 15.57 2.60 -15.81
N LEU A 129 15.17 1.97 -14.71
CA LEU A 129 13.78 1.73 -14.36
C LEU A 129 13.39 2.60 -13.18
N GLU A 130 12.17 3.08 -13.18
CA GLU A 130 11.54 3.74 -12.05
C GLU A 130 10.52 2.78 -11.44
N ILE A 131 10.69 2.47 -10.16
CA ILE A 131 9.87 1.48 -9.46
C ILE A 131 9.14 2.19 -8.32
N SER A 132 7.83 2.00 -8.24
CA SER A 132 7.02 2.52 -7.13
C SER A 132 6.08 1.43 -6.61
N PHE A 133 5.78 1.54 -5.32
CA PHE A 133 4.76 0.73 -4.66
C PHE A 133 3.63 1.66 -4.23
N VAL A 134 2.42 1.38 -4.70
CA VAL A 134 1.24 2.21 -4.42
C VAL A 134 0.25 1.40 -3.62
N ALA A 135 -0.01 1.84 -2.39
CA ALA A 135 -1.09 1.27 -1.59
C ALA A 135 -2.45 1.73 -2.15
N ILE A 136 -3.37 0.78 -2.33
CA ILE A 136 -4.76 1.00 -2.70
C ILE A 136 -5.64 0.33 -1.63
N ARG A 137 -6.79 0.94 -1.32
CA ARG A 137 -7.80 0.24 -0.52
C ARG A 137 -8.59 -0.67 -1.45
N PRO A 138 -8.70 -1.98 -1.15
CA PRO A 138 -9.63 -2.82 -1.88
C PRO A 138 -11.04 -2.24 -1.73
N ALA A 139 -11.86 -2.38 -2.77
CA ALA A 139 -13.27 -2.05 -2.65
C ALA A 139 -13.83 -2.83 -1.46
N LYS A 140 -14.42 -2.10 -0.49
CA LYS A 140 -15.08 -2.76 0.64
C LYS A 140 -16.10 -3.71 0.02
N PRO A 141 -16.02 -5.04 0.28
CA PRO A 141 -16.99 -5.96 -0.27
C PRO A 141 -18.37 -5.44 0.13
N PRO A 142 -19.34 -5.44 -0.80
CA PRO A 142 -20.68 -4.95 -0.49
C PRO A 142 -21.11 -5.65 0.79
N ALA A 143 -21.46 -4.86 1.81
CA ALA A 143 -21.86 -5.41 3.10
C ALA A 143 -22.91 -6.47 2.77
N VAL A 144 -22.58 -7.74 2.99
CA VAL A 144 -23.50 -8.83 2.73
C VAL A 144 -24.68 -8.49 3.62
N ILE A 145 -25.75 -7.98 3.01
CA ILE A 145 -26.99 -7.71 3.73
C ILE A 145 -27.34 -9.09 4.24
N ALA A 146 -27.09 -9.30 5.54
CA ALA A 146 -27.42 -10.54 6.19
C ALA A 146 -28.95 -10.58 6.10
N ILE A 147 -29.46 -11.24 5.06
CA ILE A 147 -30.86 -11.58 4.94
C ILE A 147 -31.07 -12.47 6.14
N ASN A 148 -31.60 -11.91 7.23
CA ASN A 148 -31.90 -12.65 8.44
C ASN A 148 -32.80 -13.82 8.01
N PRO A 149 -32.30 -15.07 7.98
CA PRO A 149 -33.14 -16.19 7.57
C PRO A 149 -34.22 -16.49 8.63
N SER A 150 -34.16 -15.82 9.78
CA SER A 150 -35.08 -15.96 10.92
C SER A 150 -36.47 -15.36 10.70
N ALA A 151 -36.75 -14.70 9.57
CA ALA A 151 -38.07 -14.11 9.30
C ALA A 151 -39.00 -14.98 8.44
N LEU A 152 -38.63 -16.22 8.11
CA LEU A 152 -39.41 -17.09 7.21
C LEU A 152 -39.99 -18.36 7.87
N SER A 153 -40.21 -18.34 9.18
CA SER A 153 -40.86 -19.45 9.89
C SER A 153 -41.83 -18.94 10.96
N ASP A 154 -42.87 -18.23 10.56
CA ASP A 154 -44.10 -18.16 11.36
C ASP A 154 -45.31 -17.80 10.49
N SER A 155 -45.78 -18.78 9.72
CA SER A 155 -47.10 -18.81 9.11
C SER A 155 -47.53 -20.28 9.16
N GLY A 156 -48.56 -20.70 9.87
CA GLY A 156 -49.65 -20.00 10.52
C GLY A 156 -50.80 -20.99 10.48
N ASP A 157 -51.19 -21.51 11.65
CA ASP A 157 -52.49 -22.12 11.85
C ASP A 157 -53.29 -21.10 12.67
N ASP A 158 -54.06 -20.23 12.01
CA ASP A 158 -55.16 -19.48 12.62
C ASP A 158 -56.08 -18.97 11.49
N GLU A 159 -57.04 -19.82 11.11
CA GLU A 159 -58.28 -19.42 10.43
C GLU A 159 -59.17 -18.63 11.42
N ASP A 160 -59.99 -17.75 10.85
CA ASP A 160 -61.14 -17.06 11.45
C ASP A 160 -60.88 -15.81 12.33
N ARG A 161 -60.92 -14.63 11.69
CA ARG A 161 -61.71 -13.47 12.18
C ARG A 161 -61.87 -12.31 11.17
N ILE A 162 -63.05 -12.25 10.58
CA ILE A 162 -64.01 -11.12 10.49
C ILE A 162 -63.46 -9.66 10.36
N ALA A 163 -63.74 -9.10 9.17
CA ALA A 163 -64.30 -7.79 8.83
C ALA A 163 -63.73 -6.44 9.34
N SER A 164 -63.67 -5.52 8.36
CA SER A 164 -63.91 -4.06 8.40
C SER A 164 -62.90 -3.16 9.12
N ASN A 165 -62.17 -2.35 8.33
CA ASN A 165 -61.93 -0.90 8.46
C ASN A 165 -60.91 -0.46 7.39
N SER A 166 -61.31 0.30 6.37
CA SER A 166 -61.42 1.77 6.29
C SER A 166 -60.08 2.45 5.98
N ASP A 167 -60.02 3.04 4.78
CA ASP A 167 -59.32 4.28 4.42
C ASP A 167 -57.99 4.54 5.13
N ILE A 168 -56.90 4.13 4.48
CA ILE A 168 -55.56 4.62 4.80
C ILE A 168 -55.04 5.36 3.57
N ASP A 169 -54.79 6.64 3.78
CA ASP A 169 -54.41 7.64 2.81
C ASP A 169 -53.14 7.25 2.03
N ALA A 170 -53.26 7.38 0.71
CA ALA A 170 -52.17 7.29 -0.23
C ALA A 170 -51.40 8.62 -0.22
N ASP A 171 -50.36 8.75 0.61
CA ASP A 171 -49.41 9.88 0.48
C ASP A 171 -48.04 9.65 1.14
N ASP A 172 -47.59 8.41 1.29
CA ASP A 172 -46.20 8.15 1.67
C ASP A 172 -45.32 8.05 0.42
N ALA A 173 -44.83 9.23 0.02
CA ALA A 173 -43.70 9.43 -0.87
C ALA A 173 -42.50 8.61 -0.37
N GLN A 174 -42.42 7.37 -0.83
CA GLN A 174 -41.23 6.53 -0.77
C GLN A 174 -40.11 7.29 -1.48
N SER A 175 -39.36 8.04 -0.66
CA SER A 175 -38.06 8.58 -0.99
C SER A 175 -37.16 7.40 -1.29
N GLN A 176 -37.14 6.99 -2.56
CA GLN A 176 -36.13 6.17 -3.19
C GLN A 176 -34.83 6.97 -3.12
N ASN A 177 -34.22 7.01 -1.93
CA ASN A 177 -32.82 7.33 -1.77
C ASN A 177 -32.07 6.06 -2.22
N GLU A 178 -32.16 5.79 -3.53
CA GLU A 178 -31.37 4.81 -4.23
C GLU A 178 -29.93 5.28 -4.07
N LEU A 179 -29.31 4.82 -2.98
CA LEU A 179 -27.94 5.09 -2.63
C LEU A 179 -27.14 4.71 -3.87
N LEU A 180 -26.70 5.71 -4.64
CA LEU A 180 -25.88 5.51 -5.83
C LEU A 180 -24.56 4.91 -5.35
N VAL A 181 -24.53 3.57 -5.29
CA VAL A 181 -23.32 2.82 -5.03
C VAL A 181 -22.46 3.03 -6.26
N GLU A 182 -21.52 3.97 -6.17
CA GLU A 182 -20.55 4.18 -7.23
C GLU A 182 -19.89 2.82 -7.54
N PRO A 183 -19.87 2.40 -8.81
CA PRO A 183 -19.33 1.10 -9.17
C PRO A 183 -17.85 1.05 -8.72
N PRO A 184 -17.39 -0.08 -8.18
CA PRO A 184 -16.01 -0.21 -7.72
C PRO A 184 -15.06 0.09 -8.88
N VAL A 185 -14.13 1.02 -8.64
CA VAL A 185 -13.16 1.42 -9.65
C VAL A 185 -12.17 0.28 -9.87
N ASP A 186 -12.27 -0.40 -11.02
CA ASP A 186 -11.35 -1.47 -11.40
C ASP A 186 -10.05 -0.90 -11.98
N ILE A 187 -8.98 -0.84 -11.16
CA ILE A 187 -7.64 -0.40 -11.55
C ILE A 187 -7.09 -1.12 -12.80
N TRP A 188 -7.60 -2.32 -13.11
CA TRP A 188 -7.13 -3.10 -14.25
C TRP A 188 -7.74 -2.67 -15.59
N LYS A 189 -8.70 -1.76 -15.57
CA LYS A 189 -9.23 -1.14 -16.79
C LYS A 189 -8.12 -0.34 -17.49
N GLY A 190 -7.74 -0.73 -18.70
CA GLY A 190 -6.63 -0.11 -19.44
C GLY A 190 -5.26 -0.74 -19.20
N ILE A 191 -5.19 -1.83 -18.43
CA ILE A 191 -4.01 -2.68 -18.33
C ILE A 191 -4.15 -3.87 -19.30
N ASP A 192 -3.24 -3.95 -20.26
CA ASP A 192 -3.13 -5.07 -21.19
C ASP A 192 -2.34 -6.23 -20.57
N GLU A 193 -3.05 -7.28 -20.14
CA GLU A 193 -2.45 -8.53 -19.67
C GLU A 193 -2.09 -9.50 -20.82
N THR A 194 -2.37 -9.16 -22.08
CA THR A 194 -2.05 -10.01 -23.24
C THR A 194 -0.59 -9.95 -23.67
N VAL A 195 0.16 -8.96 -23.16
CA VAL A 195 1.62 -8.88 -23.27
C VAL A 195 2.33 -10.04 -22.57
N ILE A 196 1.68 -10.69 -21.61
CA ILE A 196 2.19 -11.88 -20.92
C ILE A 196 1.76 -13.12 -21.70
N LEU A 197 2.69 -14.06 -21.89
CA LEU A 197 2.38 -15.35 -22.51
C LEU A 197 1.18 -16.02 -21.81
N PRO A 198 0.24 -16.61 -22.57
CA PRO A 198 -0.98 -17.18 -21.98
C PRO A 198 -0.71 -18.15 -20.83
N GLU A 199 0.28 -19.04 -20.97
CA GLU A 199 0.65 -20.03 -19.95
C GLU A 199 1.12 -19.37 -18.64
N SER A 200 2.08 -18.44 -18.71
CA SER A 200 2.54 -17.67 -17.54
C SER A 200 1.40 -16.88 -16.90
N ARG A 201 0.53 -16.25 -17.72
CA ARG A 201 -0.64 -15.52 -17.20
C ARG A 201 -1.61 -16.44 -16.47
N TYR A 202 -1.89 -17.64 -16.99
CA TYR A 202 -2.73 -18.62 -16.30
C TYR A 202 -2.09 -19.06 -14.98
N ALA A 203 -0.78 -19.34 -14.97
CA ALA A 203 -0.05 -19.74 -13.77
C ALA A 203 -0.06 -18.63 -12.70
N LEU A 204 0.19 -17.38 -13.07
CA LEU A 204 0.08 -16.21 -12.19
C LEU A 204 -1.33 -16.06 -11.64
N ARG A 205 -2.37 -16.11 -12.49
CA ARG A 205 -3.77 -15.96 -12.07
C ARG A 205 -4.25 -17.08 -11.16
N ARG A 206 -3.79 -18.33 -11.35
CA ARG A 206 -4.04 -19.46 -10.44
C ARG A 206 -3.41 -19.24 -9.06
N ASN A 207 -2.43 -18.35 -8.97
CA ASN A 207 -1.75 -17.96 -7.74
C ASN A 207 -2.18 -16.58 -7.21
N GLY A 208 -3.26 -16.00 -7.77
CA GLY A 208 -3.80 -14.71 -7.32
C GLY A 208 -2.98 -13.49 -7.74
N ILE A 209 -2.04 -13.64 -8.68
CA ILE A 209 -1.20 -12.54 -9.19
C ILE A 209 -1.72 -12.10 -10.56
N ARG A 210 -1.74 -10.79 -10.80
CA ARG A 210 -1.98 -10.19 -12.12
C ARG A 210 -0.78 -9.33 -12.49
N ILE A 211 -0.38 -9.39 -13.77
CA ILE A 211 0.69 -8.57 -14.33
C ILE A 211 0.24 -8.15 -15.73
N GLY A 212 0.42 -6.87 -16.06
CA GLY A 212 0.13 -6.36 -17.39
C GLY A 212 0.76 -4.99 -17.65
N LYS A 213 0.68 -4.55 -18.90
CA LYS A 213 1.24 -3.27 -19.35
C LYS A 213 0.13 -2.23 -19.46
N ALA A 214 0.35 -1.03 -18.93
CA ALA A 214 -0.59 0.06 -19.13
C ALA A 214 -0.66 0.45 -20.61
N GLN A 215 -1.86 0.53 -21.18
CA GLN A 215 -2.07 0.94 -22.57
C GLN A 215 -1.77 2.45 -22.76
N SER A 216 -2.08 3.24 -21.73
CA SER A 216 -1.87 4.69 -21.69
C SER A 216 -1.38 5.08 -20.30
N VAL A 217 -0.19 5.66 -20.22
CA VAL A 217 0.41 6.09 -18.95
C VAL A 217 -0.39 7.23 -18.32
N ALA A 218 -0.93 8.14 -19.14
CA ALA A 218 -1.72 9.27 -18.66
C ALA A 218 -3.03 8.80 -18.02
N ASP A 219 -3.77 7.92 -18.70
CA ASP A 219 -5.05 7.41 -18.20
C ASP A 219 -4.84 6.55 -16.94
N PHE A 220 -3.80 5.72 -16.92
CA PHE A 220 -3.45 4.92 -15.75
C PHE A 220 -3.07 5.79 -14.55
N SER A 221 -2.28 6.85 -14.75
CA SER A 221 -1.94 7.79 -13.67
C SER A 221 -3.18 8.50 -13.13
N GLN A 222 -4.07 8.99 -13.99
CA GLN A 222 -5.32 9.61 -13.57
C GLN A 222 -6.20 8.62 -12.79
N GLN A 223 -6.28 7.37 -13.24
CA GLN A 223 -7.02 6.33 -12.54
C GLN A 223 -6.41 6.00 -11.16
N LEU A 224 -5.08 5.94 -11.07
CA LEU A 224 -4.40 5.79 -9.79
C LEU A 224 -4.70 6.94 -8.85
N ASP A 225 -4.70 8.18 -9.33
CA ASP A 225 -4.97 9.35 -8.49
C ASP A 225 -6.43 9.36 -7.96
N ASN A 226 -7.38 8.78 -8.71
CA ASN A 226 -8.76 8.61 -8.26
C ASN A 226 -8.92 7.51 -7.18
N ILE A 227 -8.08 6.47 -7.22
CA ILE A 227 -8.15 5.30 -6.30
C ILE A 227 -7.27 5.50 -5.06
N ARG A 228 -6.21 6.31 -5.19
CA ARG A 228 -5.25 6.58 -4.14
C ARG A 228 -5.96 7.15 -2.92
N VAL A 229 -5.88 6.39 -1.83
CA VAL A 229 -6.23 6.92 -0.53
C VAL A 229 -4.99 7.63 -0.01
N LEU A 230 -5.08 8.96 0.13
CA LEU A 230 -4.09 9.75 0.86
C LEU A 230 -3.83 9.06 2.21
N PRO A 231 -2.58 8.81 2.59
CA PRO A 231 -2.29 8.22 3.89
C PRO A 231 -2.86 9.13 4.96
N THR A 232 -3.82 8.64 5.73
CA THR A 232 -4.16 9.27 7.01
C THR A 232 -2.87 9.29 7.83
N GLU A 233 -2.42 10.48 8.25
CA GLU A 233 -1.08 10.76 8.82
C GLU A 233 -0.73 10.01 10.12
N SER A 234 -1.48 8.98 10.52
CA SER A 234 -1.44 8.38 11.86
C SER A 234 -1.28 6.85 11.90
N SER A 235 -0.97 6.16 10.80
CA SER A 235 -0.83 4.70 10.85
C SER A 235 0.63 4.24 10.90
N GLU A 236 0.95 3.41 11.90
CA GLU A 236 2.12 2.51 12.04
C GLU A 236 2.54 1.73 10.77
N VAL A 237 1.78 1.85 9.67
CA VAL A 237 2.23 1.56 8.31
C VAL A 237 3.54 2.30 7.98
N LEU A 238 3.76 3.48 8.57
CA LEU A 238 5.04 4.20 8.48
C LEU A 238 6.14 3.58 9.37
N GLU A 239 5.85 2.86 10.46
CA GLU A 239 6.88 2.16 11.27
C GLU A 239 7.33 0.83 10.64
N ILE A 240 6.43 0.15 9.91
CA ILE A 240 6.81 -0.96 9.01
C ILE A 240 7.53 -0.41 7.77
N ALA A 241 7.28 0.85 7.41
CA ALA A 241 8.10 1.57 6.47
C ALA A 241 9.40 2.10 7.11
N ASP A 242 9.55 2.27 8.43
CA ASP A 242 10.61 3.16 8.96
C ASP A 242 12.04 2.59 8.90
N VAL A 243 12.18 1.29 8.66
CA VAL A 243 13.50 0.67 8.39
C VAL A 243 13.83 0.67 6.88
N GLN A 244 12.91 1.10 6.02
CA GLN A 244 13.08 1.42 4.59
C GLN A 244 12.16 2.59 4.14
N SER A 245 12.17 3.71 4.88
CA SER A 245 11.08 4.71 4.92
C SER A 245 10.97 5.63 3.70
N ASP A 246 11.81 5.44 2.70
CA ASP A 246 11.70 6.14 1.42
C ASP A 246 10.73 5.44 0.43
N LEU A 247 10.25 4.23 0.70
CA LEU A 247 9.52 3.40 -0.28
C LEU A 247 8.02 3.68 -0.39
N SER A 248 7.37 4.27 0.63
CA SER A 248 5.90 4.41 0.63
C SER A 248 5.39 5.58 -0.21
N HIS A 249 6.25 6.55 -0.57
CA HIS A 249 5.83 7.74 -1.32
C HIS A 249 6.73 8.16 -2.49
N SER A 250 7.93 7.57 -2.62
CA SER A 250 8.86 7.97 -3.67
C SER A 250 9.07 6.87 -4.69
N ALA A 251 8.81 7.20 -5.97
CA ALA A 251 9.26 6.35 -7.06
C ALA A 251 10.79 6.30 -7.05
N ARG A 252 11.36 5.10 -6.97
CA ARG A 252 12.80 4.90 -6.94
C ARG A 252 13.33 4.64 -8.34
N ARG A 253 14.20 5.53 -8.82
CA ARG A 253 14.97 5.30 -10.05
C ARG A 253 16.15 4.38 -9.76
N ILE A 254 16.13 3.17 -10.33
CA ILE A 254 17.16 2.15 -10.18
C ILE A 254 17.84 1.93 -11.53
N THR A 255 19.17 1.94 -11.52
CA THR A 255 19.99 1.58 -12.67
C THR A 255 20.20 0.07 -12.69
N PHE A 256 19.70 -0.57 -13.74
CA PHE A 256 19.79 -2.00 -13.99
C PHE A 256 20.87 -2.32 -14.99
N ARG A 257 21.87 -3.10 -14.58
CA ARG A 257 22.85 -3.66 -15.52
C ARG A 257 22.23 -4.85 -16.26
N ILE A 258 22.34 -4.86 -17.59
CA ILE A 258 21.80 -5.95 -18.42
C ILE A 258 22.34 -7.31 -17.98
N GLY A 259 21.45 -8.29 -17.90
CA GLY A 259 21.72 -9.66 -17.47
C GLY A 259 21.96 -9.84 -15.97
N LYS A 260 22.01 -8.75 -15.18
CA LYS A 260 22.12 -8.84 -13.73
C LYS A 260 20.74 -9.00 -13.10
N ARG A 261 20.72 -9.81 -12.04
CA ARG A 261 19.56 -10.06 -11.20
C ARG A 261 19.48 -8.99 -10.11
N TYR A 262 18.28 -8.49 -9.88
CA TYR A 262 17.93 -7.57 -8.80
C TYR A 262 16.82 -8.19 -7.98
N GLU A 263 16.83 -7.94 -6.68
CA GLU A 263 15.78 -8.39 -5.76
C GLU A 263 15.02 -7.17 -5.29
N LEU A 264 13.72 -7.22 -5.44
CA LEU A 264 12.82 -6.14 -5.10
C LEU A 264 11.80 -6.63 -4.08
N PRO A 265 12.07 -6.43 -2.77
CA PRO A 265 11.11 -6.74 -1.71
C PRO A 265 9.82 -5.96 -1.91
N VAL A 266 8.67 -6.64 -1.83
CA VAL A 266 7.35 -6.02 -1.93
C VAL A 266 6.83 -5.65 -0.55
N ARG A 267 7.15 -6.45 0.47
CA ARG A 267 6.79 -6.25 1.87
C ARG A 267 7.98 -6.52 2.79
N GLN A 268 7.86 -6.07 4.03
CA GLN A 268 8.79 -6.45 5.09
C GLN A 268 8.62 -7.93 5.48
N PRO A 269 9.66 -8.56 6.06
CA PRO A 269 9.52 -9.89 6.61
C PRO A 269 8.42 -9.96 7.67
N ALA A 270 7.52 -10.93 7.55
CA ALA A 270 6.50 -11.18 8.55
C ALA A 270 7.13 -11.51 9.92
N LYS A 271 6.51 -11.05 11.01
CA LYS A 271 6.95 -11.40 12.38
C LYS A 271 6.64 -12.87 12.69
N ASP A 272 5.43 -13.29 12.34
CA ASP A 272 4.93 -14.64 12.59
C ASP A 272 5.14 -15.57 11.38
N PRO A 273 5.27 -16.89 11.59
CA PRO A 273 5.28 -17.86 10.50
C PRO A 273 4.02 -17.78 9.64
N GLN A 274 4.18 -17.78 8.33
CA GLN A 274 3.06 -17.74 7.38
C GLN A 274 2.95 -19.06 6.62
N VAL A 275 1.74 -19.57 6.46
CA VAL A 275 1.44 -20.68 5.55
C VAL A 275 1.16 -20.09 4.19
N VAL A 276 2.02 -20.37 3.21
CA VAL A 276 1.85 -19.91 1.83
C VAL A 276 1.44 -21.10 0.96
N LEU A 277 0.39 -20.89 0.16
CA LEU A 277 -0.09 -21.87 -0.82
C LEU A 277 0.26 -21.38 -2.23
N VAL A 278 0.90 -22.24 -3.01
CA VAL A 278 1.27 -22.00 -4.41
C VAL A 278 0.80 -23.16 -5.26
N THR A 279 0.13 -22.88 -6.38
CA THR A 279 -0.24 -23.88 -7.38
C THR A 279 0.82 -23.92 -8.47
N VAL A 280 1.45 -25.08 -8.66
CA VAL A 280 2.45 -25.35 -9.70
C VAL A 280 1.93 -26.49 -10.58
N GLY A 281 1.72 -26.21 -11.87
CA GLY A 281 0.96 -27.11 -12.74
C GLY A 281 -0.43 -27.36 -12.17
N ASP A 282 -0.75 -28.61 -11.84
CA ASP A 282 -2.02 -29.02 -11.24
C ASP A 282 -1.95 -29.36 -9.76
N GLN A 283 -0.81 -29.11 -9.11
CA GLN A 283 -0.60 -29.39 -7.70
C GLN A 283 -0.56 -28.11 -6.88
N THR A 284 -1.28 -28.10 -5.75
CA THR A 284 -1.18 -27.04 -4.74
C THR A 284 -0.20 -27.48 -3.66
N ILE A 285 0.89 -26.73 -3.53
CA ILE A 285 1.95 -26.94 -2.56
C ILE A 285 1.79 -25.89 -1.46
N GLY A 286 1.79 -26.34 -0.20
CA GLY A 286 1.76 -25.46 0.96
C GLY A 286 3.08 -25.54 1.73
N GLN A 287 3.64 -24.39 2.10
CA GLN A 287 4.83 -24.33 2.95
C GLN A 287 4.62 -23.32 4.09
N THR A 288 4.97 -23.74 5.30
CA THR A 288 5.05 -22.84 6.46
C THR A 288 6.43 -22.20 6.51
N LEU A 289 6.48 -20.88 6.40
CA LEU A 289 7.71 -20.10 6.27
C LEU A 289 7.86 -19.16 7.47
N ALA A 290 8.93 -19.34 8.23
CA ALA A 290 9.30 -18.39 9.28
C ALA A 290 9.86 -17.11 8.66
N GLN A 291 9.46 -15.94 9.17
CA GLN A 291 9.95 -14.64 8.70
C GLN A 291 9.85 -14.47 7.16
N ALA A 292 8.72 -14.90 6.60
CA ALA A 292 8.46 -14.84 5.16
C ALA A 292 8.54 -13.40 4.65
N GLN A 293 9.37 -13.17 3.65
CA GLN A 293 9.53 -11.88 2.96
C GLN A 293 9.27 -12.08 1.46
N PRO A 294 8.12 -11.61 0.97
CA PRO A 294 7.77 -11.74 -0.44
C PRO A 294 8.49 -10.67 -1.28
N LEU A 295 9.06 -11.09 -2.41
CA LEU A 295 9.83 -10.23 -3.30
C LEU A 295 9.67 -10.63 -4.77
N PHE A 296 10.09 -9.74 -5.67
CA PHE A 296 10.33 -10.09 -7.08
C PHE A 296 11.83 -10.13 -7.37
N ALA A 297 12.27 -11.24 -7.94
CA ALA A 297 13.52 -11.27 -8.68
C ALA A 297 13.29 -10.69 -10.07
N MET A 298 14.08 -9.68 -10.41
CA MET A 298 13.99 -8.97 -11.68
C MET A 298 15.29 -9.14 -12.46
N ARG A 299 15.17 -9.34 -13.77
CA ARG A 299 16.31 -9.35 -14.68
C ARG A 299 15.91 -8.69 -15.98
N ILE A 300 16.73 -7.76 -16.44
CA ILE A 300 16.54 -7.11 -17.73
C ILE A 300 17.53 -7.69 -18.74
N THR A 301 17.04 -8.05 -19.92
CA THR A 301 17.83 -8.56 -21.04
C THR A 301 17.53 -7.73 -22.28
N SER A 302 18.48 -7.69 -23.23
CA SER A 302 18.21 -7.09 -24.54
C SER A 302 17.31 -8.02 -25.34
N ALA A 303 16.23 -7.49 -25.88
CA ALA A 303 15.40 -8.22 -26.86
C ALA A 303 15.73 -7.75 -28.28
N ASP A 304 15.74 -6.44 -28.49
CA ASP A 304 16.18 -5.80 -29.74
C ASP A 304 16.82 -4.42 -29.45
N SER A 305 16.98 -3.60 -30.49
CA SER A 305 17.55 -2.26 -30.41
C SER A 305 16.81 -1.25 -29.51
N ARG A 306 15.50 -1.41 -29.32
CA ARG A 306 14.61 -0.44 -28.66
C ARG A 306 13.75 -1.05 -27.55
N THR A 307 13.62 -2.37 -27.52
CA THR A 307 12.93 -3.11 -26.48
C THR A 307 13.92 -3.83 -25.57
N ALA A 308 13.61 -3.78 -24.28
CA ALA A 308 14.21 -4.64 -23.29
C ALA A 308 13.20 -5.71 -22.89
N ARG A 309 13.68 -6.92 -22.61
CA ARG A 309 12.86 -7.97 -22.00
C ARG A 309 13.10 -7.98 -20.50
N LEU A 310 12.05 -7.66 -19.75
CA LEU A 310 12.03 -7.73 -18.30
C LEU A 310 11.47 -9.10 -17.88
N SER A 311 12.31 -9.91 -17.25
CA SER A 311 11.93 -11.11 -16.51
C SER A 311 11.57 -10.70 -15.08
N LEU A 312 10.37 -11.09 -14.65
CA LEU A 312 9.86 -10.97 -13.29
C LEU A 312 9.58 -12.37 -12.74
N ARG A 313 10.10 -12.67 -11.56
CA ARG A 313 9.81 -13.92 -10.87
C ARG A 313 9.47 -13.68 -9.41
N PRO A 314 8.30 -14.10 -8.92
CA PRO A 314 7.98 -14.01 -7.50
C PRO A 314 8.81 -15.02 -6.71
N GLU A 315 9.35 -14.60 -5.57
CA GLU A 315 10.08 -15.46 -4.64
C GLU A 315 9.73 -15.09 -3.20
N ILE A 316 9.91 -16.03 -2.28
CA ILE A 316 9.74 -15.76 -0.85
C ILE A 316 11.03 -16.10 -0.12
N GLN A 317 11.71 -15.08 0.40
CA GLN A 317 12.81 -15.28 1.32
C GLN A 317 12.27 -15.65 2.71
N HIS A 318 12.93 -16.56 3.42
CA HIS A 318 12.46 -17.01 4.73
C HIS A 318 13.61 -17.47 5.63
N GLY A 319 13.32 -17.54 6.92
CA GLY A 319 14.26 -17.94 7.96
C GLY A 319 15.30 -16.87 8.30
N SER A 320 16.30 -17.29 9.08
CA SER A 320 17.41 -16.45 9.48
C SER A 320 18.39 -16.21 8.32
N MET A 321 19.12 -15.10 8.40
CA MET A 321 20.17 -14.77 7.44
C MET A 321 21.29 -15.82 7.49
N ARG A 322 21.71 -16.34 6.33
CA ARG A 322 22.77 -17.33 6.21
C ARG A 322 23.90 -16.83 5.34
N GLN A 323 25.13 -17.06 5.80
CA GLN A 323 26.32 -16.80 5.02
C GLN A 323 26.58 -17.99 4.08
N THR A 324 26.49 -17.76 2.77
CA THR A 324 26.82 -18.73 1.73
C THR A 324 28.11 -18.30 1.02
N TRP A 325 29.01 -19.25 0.78
CA TRP A 325 30.22 -19.00 0.01
C TRP A 325 29.94 -19.33 -1.46
N VAL A 326 29.90 -18.30 -2.31
CA VAL A 326 29.68 -18.46 -3.75
C VAL A 326 31.03 -18.31 -4.45
N GLY A 327 31.59 -19.44 -4.88
CA GLY A 327 32.80 -19.49 -5.69
C GLY A 327 32.48 -19.35 -7.16
N ASN A 328 33.23 -18.51 -7.86
CA ASN A 328 33.40 -18.60 -9.30
C ASN A 328 34.88 -18.91 -9.59
N ASP A 329 35.23 -19.36 -10.79
CA ASP A 329 36.58 -19.85 -11.12
C ASP A 329 37.71 -18.85 -10.78
N ALA A 330 37.41 -17.55 -10.68
CA ALA A 330 38.37 -16.50 -10.38
C ALA A 330 38.31 -15.93 -8.94
N ALA A 331 37.23 -16.17 -8.17
CA ALA A 331 37.07 -15.56 -6.85
C ALA A 331 36.00 -16.24 -5.98
N LEU A 332 36.27 -16.29 -4.67
CA LEU A 332 35.30 -16.67 -3.65
C LEU A 332 34.62 -15.41 -3.13
N ARG A 333 33.29 -15.31 -3.26
CA ARG A 333 32.48 -14.23 -2.68
C ARG A 333 31.68 -14.77 -1.50
N ILE A 334 31.66 -14.02 -0.41
CA ILE A 334 30.71 -14.23 0.68
C ILE A 334 29.39 -13.58 0.31
N ASP A 335 28.30 -14.34 0.28
CA ASP A 335 26.95 -13.85 0.09
C ASP A 335 26.15 -14.07 1.37
N ASN A 336 25.58 -13.00 1.93
CA ASN A 336 24.73 -13.11 3.10
C ASN A 336 23.29 -13.01 2.62
N ARG A 337 22.54 -14.11 2.68
CA ARG A 337 21.15 -14.18 2.18
C ARG A 337 20.32 -15.15 3.00
N ARG A 338 19.01 -14.92 3.04
CA ARG A 338 18.06 -15.91 3.57
C ARG A 338 17.89 -17.05 2.58
N ASP A 339 17.33 -18.17 3.05
CA ASP A 339 16.82 -19.19 2.13
C ASP A 339 15.67 -18.58 1.32
N ALA A 340 15.50 -19.01 0.07
CA ALA A 340 14.45 -18.51 -0.80
C ALA A 340 13.67 -19.67 -1.43
N TRP A 341 12.35 -19.60 -1.34
CA TRP A 341 11.47 -20.42 -2.16
C TRP A 341 11.33 -19.77 -3.53
N VAL A 342 12.05 -20.31 -4.50
CA VAL A 342 12.09 -19.81 -5.88
C VAL A 342 10.96 -20.46 -6.68
N LEU A 343 10.12 -19.65 -7.31
CA LEU A 343 8.93 -20.10 -8.05
C LEU A 343 9.14 -19.89 -9.56
N ASN A 344 9.93 -20.77 -10.17
CA ASN A 344 10.33 -20.63 -11.59
C ASN A 344 9.14 -20.73 -12.54
N GLU A 345 8.11 -21.48 -12.18
CA GLU A 345 6.90 -21.67 -12.99
C GLU A 345 6.01 -20.42 -13.05
N LEU A 346 6.30 -19.44 -12.20
CA LEU A 346 5.64 -18.14 -12.18
C LEU A 346 6.52 -17.04 -12.79
N GLU A 347 7.67 -17.39 -13.37
CA GLU A 347 8.48 -16.43 -14.12
C GLU A 347 7.71 -15.93 -15.34
N SER A 348 7.74 -14.62 -15.54
CA SER A 348 7.06 -13.95 -16.64
C SER A 348 8.02 -12.99 -17.32
N ASP A 349 8.07 -13.09 -18.65
CA ASP A 349 8.86 -12.22 -19.51
C ASP A 349 7.96 -11.22 -20.22
N VAL A 350 8.35 -9.95 -20.21
CA VAL A 350 7.61 -8.87 -20.89
C VAL A 350 8.58 -8.03 -21.71
N ALA A 351 8.26 -7.80 -22.98
CA ALA A 351 8.96 -6.83 -23.80
C ALA A 351 8.45 -5.42 -23.44
N LEU A 352 9.37 -4.51 -23.12
CA LEU A 352 9.09 -3.15 -22.73
C LEU A 352 9.96 -2.17 -23.51
N GLU A 353 9.35 -1.09 -23.98
CA GLU A 353 10.01 0.05 -24.61
C GLU A 353 10.22 1.19 -23.62
N LYS A 354 11.02 2.19 -23.99
CA LYS A 354 11.14 3.43 -23.20
C LYS A 354 9.78 4.10 -23.05
N GLY A 355 9.41 4.39 -21.81
CA GLY A 355 8.13 4.99 -21.44
C GLY A 355 7.05 3.98 -21.06
N ASP A 356 7.20 2.69 -21.39
CA ASP A 356 6.23 1.66 -21.00
C ASP A 356 6.14 1.56 -19.47
N VAL A 357 4.92 1.29 -18.99
CA VAL A 357 4.61 1.07 -17.58
C VAL A 357 4.04 -0.32 -17.40
N LEU A 358 4.74 -1.14 -16.61
CA LEU A 358 4.30 -2.46 -16.19
C LEU A 358 3.69 -2.38 -14.79
N VAL A 359 2.57 -3.04 -14.58
CA VAL A 359 1.83 -3.06 -13.33
C VAL A 359 1.68 -4.51 -12.87
N ALA A 360 2.00 -4.78 -11.62
CA ALA A 360 1.78 -6.06 -10.97
C ALA A 360 1.02 -5.87 -9.66
N GLY A 361 0.08 -6.77 -9.38
CA GLY A 361 -0.77 -6.67 -8.20
C GLY A 361 -1.53 -7.95 -7.90
N CYS A 362 -2.42 -7.85 -6.92
CA CYS A 362 -3.30 -8.94 -6.53
C CYS A 362 -4.53 -9.05 -7.44
N ARG A 363 -5.05 -10.27 -7.61
CA ARG A 363 -6.40 -10.49 -8.12
C ARG A 363 -7.44 -10.20 -7.02
N GLU A 364 -8.61 -9.74 -7.42
CA GLU A 364 -9.79 -9.66 -6.55
C GLU A 364 -10.75 -10.84 -6.82
N PRO A 365 -11.23 -11.54 -5.77
CA PRO A 365 -10.79 -11.47 -4.37
C PRO A 365 -9.33 -11.95 -4.21
N ALA A 366 -8.64 -11.47 -3.18
CA ALA A 366 -7.24 -11.82 -2.92
C ALA A 366 -7.09 -13.23 -2.33
N PHE A 367 -6.23 -14.06 -2.93
CA PHE A 367 -5.93 -15.42 -2.47
C PHE A 367 -4.51 -15.87 -2.82
N GLY A 368 -4.10 -17.00 -2.25
CA GLY A 368 -2.83 -17.68 -2.57
C GLY A 368 -1.61 -16.77 -2.40
N LEU A 369 -0.61 -16.96 -3.26
CA LEU A 369 0.63 -16.18 -3.26
C LEU A 369 0.40 -14.68 -3.48
N GLY A 370 -0.53 -14.30 -4.36
CA GLY A 370 -0.86 -12.91 -4.63
C GLY A 370 -1.33 -12.17 -3.38
N LYS A 371 -2.10 -12.84 -2.52
CA LYS A 371 -2.47 -12.32 -1.20
C LYS A 371 -1.22 -12.02 -0.36
N HIS A 372 -0.28 -12.96 -0.26
CA HIS A 372 0.94 -12.76 0.53
C HIS A 372 1.87 -11.67 -0.03
N LEU A 373 1.98 -11.54 -1.36
CA LEU A 373 2.81 -10.52 -2.01
C LEU A 373 2.23 -9.12 -1.83
N PHE A 374 0.94 -8.96 -2.12
CA PHE A 374 0.36 -7.65 -2.38
C PHE A 374 -0.61 -7.19 -1.32
N THR A 375 -1.05 -8.05 -0.40
CA THR A 375 -1.98 -7.64 0.67
C THR A 375 -1.32 -7.67 2.03
N GLY A 376 -1.83 -6.85 2.92
CA GLY A 376 -1.41 -6.72 4.30
C GLY A 376 -2.58 -6.26 5.16
N THR A 377 -2.31 -6.10 6.44
CA THR A 377 -3.28 -5.60 7.41
C THR A 377 -2.72 -4.34 8.02
N THR A 378 -3.50 -3.26 8.01
CA THR A 378 -3.16 -2.03 8.74
C THR A 378 -3.27 -2.28 10.24
N ALA A 379 -2.77 -1.33 11.05
CA ALA A 379 -2.92 -1.37 12.50
C ALA A 379 -4.40 -1.39 12.94
N GLU A 380 -5.29 -0.81 12.14
CA GLU A 380 -6.74 -0.80 12.35
C GLU A 380 -7.41 -2.14 11.99
N GLY A 381 -6.66 -3.08 11.40
CA GLY A 381 -7.14 -4.38 10.96
C GLY A 381 -7.77 -4.38 9.56
N ASP A 382 -7.77 -3.24 8.88
CA ASP A 382 -8.23 -3.14 7.50
C ASP A 382 -7.24 -3.81 6.55
N SER A 383 -7.75 -4.48 5.51
CA SER A 383 -6.90 -5.05 4.48
C SER A 383 -6.39 -3.95 3.55
N ASP A 384 -5.09 -3.81 3.41
CA ASP A 384 -4.47 -2.99 2.37
C ASP A 384 -4.10 -3.86 1.16
N GLN A 385 -4.08 -3.26 -0.03
CA GLN A 385 -3.45 -3.85 -1.20
C GLN A 385 -2.34 -2.93 -1.70
N VAL A 386 -1.30 -3.49 -2.30
CA VAL A 386 -0.17 -2.76 -2.87
C VAL A 386 -0.06 -3.15 -4.35
N LEU A 387 0.15 -2.16 -5.20
CA LEU A 387 0.52 -2.33 -6.60
C LEU A 387 2.01 -2.06 -6.74
N MET A 388 2.71 -2.92 -7.49
CA MET A 388 4.06 -2.65 -7.96
C MET A 388 3.99 -2.08 -9.36
N ILE A 389 4.55 -0.89 -9.55
CA ILE A 389 4.59 -0.19 -10.84
C ILE A 389 6.05 -0.05 -11.26
N VAL A 390 6.37 -0.51 -12.47
CA VAL A 390 7.70 -0.43 -13.06
C VAL A 390 7.60 0.35 -14.37
N ARG A 391 8.24 1.53 -14.42
CA ARG A 391 8.32 2.37 -15.61
C ARG A 391 9.72 2.30 -16.21
N VAL A 392 9.79 2.09 -17.52
CA VAL A 392 11.07 2.15 -18.24
C VAL A 392 11.42 3.60 -18.54
N VAL A 393 12.40 4.16 -17.84
CA VAL A 393 12.80 5.56 -18.05
C VAL A 393 13.82 5.67 -19.17
N ASP A 394 14.76 4.72 -19.22
CA ASP A 394 15.83 4.75 -20.22
C ASP A 394 16.33 3.34 -20.53
N LEU A 395 16.75 3.12 -21.78
CA LEU A 395 17.34 1.87 -22.25
C LEU A 395 18.69 2.16 -22.90
N PRO A 396 19.69 1.27 -22.78
CA PRO A 396 21.03 1.53 -23.28
C PRO A 396 21.07 1.56 -24.81
N GLU A 397 21.62 2.63 -25.38
CA GLU A 397 21.78 2.81 -26.84
C GLU A 397 22.61 1.69 -27.50
N THR A 398 23.49 1.04 -26.73
CA THR A 398 24.34 -0.06 -27.23
C THR A 398 23.54 -1.28 -27.69
N MET A 399 22.26 -1.41 -27.34
CA MET A 399 21.37 -2.40 -27.95
C MET A 399 21.10 -2.13 -29.43
N ILE A 400 21.24 -0.88 -29.90
CA ILE A 400 20.95 -0.48 -31.28
C ILE A 400 22.04 -0.95 -32.26
N ALA A 401 23.29 -1.07 -31.81
CA ALA A 401 24.43 -1.24 -32.70
C ALA A 401 24.70 -2.69 -33.15
N ASN A 402 24.27 -3.71 -32.40
CA ASN A 402 24.61 -5.12 -32.69
C ASN A 402 23.57 -5.87 -33.55
N SER A 403 22.60 -5.15 -34.14
CA SER A 403 21.57 -5.74 -35.01
C SER A 403 21.77 -5.42 -36.51
N ARG A 404 22.93 -4.87 -36.89
CA ARG A 404 23.28 -4.55 -38.28
C ARG A 404 24.29 -5.53 -38.87
#